data_AF-K5DFC6-F1
#
_entry.id   AF-K5DFC6-F1
#
_cell.length_a   1.000
_cell.length_b   1.000
_cell.length_c   1.000
_cell.angle_alpha   90.00
_cell.angle_beta   90.00
_cell.angle_gamma   90.00
#
_symmetry.space_group_name_H-M   'P 1'
#
loop_
_entity.id
_entity.type
_entity.pdbx_description
1 polymer ?
#
loop_
_entity_poly.entity_id
_entity_poly.type
_entity_poly.pdbx_seq_one_letter_code
_entity_poly.pdbx_strand_id
1 'polypeptide(L)'
;MNDYYLAHQGRLSPQNQLMVLHLRQLFFTPEGWPVVSPERYAGTPSRRFTEADLAGEWEIIRVQEPRYERQLEAGQILWGEGELKEEEWNLSSRFHLLKDGTCNGEMVDVEGKFVLTGGKWSFLTENHLLMFDLGTEKIENLIIFAGHDWENETETILFTGLDSRGRSVWGKRIE
;
A
#
# COMPACT_ATOMS: atom_id res chain seq x y z
N MET A 1 -12.71 11.87 18.03
CA MET A 1 -11.39 11.32 17.70
C MET A 1 -10.65 12.38 16.90
N ASN A 2 -9.33 12.48 17.06
CA ASN A 2 -8.54 13.40 16.26
C ASN A 2 -8.10 12.66 15.00
N ASP A 3 -8.33 13.27 13.84
CA ASP A 3 -7.82 12.79 12.56
C ASP A 3 -6.42 13.36 12.30
N TYR A 4 -5.55 12.55 11.72
CA TYR A 4 -4.18 12.93 11.37
C TYR A 4 -4.00 12.90 9.86
N TYR A 5 -3.20 13.83 9.34
CA TYR A 5 -2.97 13.95 7.91
C TYR A 5 -1.49 14.22 7.60
N LEU A 6 -0.99 13.61 6.52
CA LEU A 6 0.29 13.91 5.92
C LEU A 6 0.08 14.83 4.72
N ALA A 7 0.62 16.04 4.80
CA ALA A 7 0.78 16.92 3.64
C ALA A 7 2.20 16.76 3.09
N HIS A 8 2.33 16.36 1.83
CA HIS A 8 3.62 16.20 1.17
C HIS A 8 3.54 16.58 -0.30
N GLN A 9 4.68 16.88 -0.91
CA GLN A 9 4.73 17.02 -2.37
C GLN A 9 5.12 15.69 -3.02
N GLY A 10 4.59 15.44 -4.21
CA GLY A 10 4.98 14.33 -5.08
C GLY A 10 5.31 14.85 -6.47
N ARG A 11 6.22 14.17 -7.16
CA ARG A 11 6.45 14.37 -8.60
C ARG A 11 5.75 13.27 -9.35
N LEU A 12 5.19 13.61 -10.51
CA LEU A 12 4.59 12.62 -11.40
C LEU A 12 5.71 11.91 -12.17
N SER A 13 5.41 10.68 -12.60
CA SER A 13 6.29 9.93 -13.48
C SER A 13 5.57 9.72 -14.83
N PRO A 14 6.28 9.76 -15.98
CA PRO A 14 7.71 10.04 -16.12
C PRO A 14 8.06 11.53 -16.06
N GLN A 15 7.09 12.44 -16.26
CA GLN A 15 7.33 13.89 -16.22
C GLN A 15 7.49 14.41 -14.79
N ASN A 16 8.71 14.33 -14.27
CA ASN A 16 9.08 14.71 -12.89
C ASN A 16 9.20 16.22 -12.63
N GLN A 17 8.93 17.07 -13.63
CA GLN A 17 9.09 18.53 -13.52
C GLN A 17 7.95 19.19 -12.72
N LEU A 18 6.78 18.54 -12.67
CA LEU A 18 5.64 19.02 -11.91
C LEU A 18 5.72 18.52 -10.46
N MET A 19 5.57 19.44 -9.50
CA MET A 19 5.41 19.11 -8.08
C MET A 19 3.97 19.36 -7.67
N VAL A 20 3.32 18.32 -7.15
CA VAL A 20 1.90 18.35 -6.77
C VAL A 20 1.78 18.15 -5.27
N LEU A 21 0.98 19.00 -4.61
CA LEU A 21 0.64 18.83 -3.20
C LEU A 21 -0.35 17.67 -3.05
N HIS A 22 -0.02 16.72 -2.18
CA HIS A 22 -0.88 15.62 -1.77
C HIS A 22 -1.21 15.73 -0.29
N LEU A 23 -2.47 15.46 0.04
CA LEU A 23 -2.94 15.23 1.39
C LEU A 23 -3.34 13.76 1.52
N ARG A 24 -2.83 13.06 2.52
CA ARG A 24 -3.17 11.66 2.81
C ARG A 24 -3.57 11.51 4.27
N GLN A 25 -4.55 10.67 4.55
CA GLN A 25 -4.90 10.35 5.94
C GLN A 25 -3.81 9.47 6.58
N LEU A 26 -3.50 9.75 7.84
CA LEU A 26 -2.59 8.98 8.67
C LEU A 26 -3.39 8.18 9.69
N PHE A 27 -2.92 6.96 9.93
CA PHE A 27 -3.43 6.04 10.95
C PHE A 27 -2.28 5.57 11.82
N PHE A 28 -2.59 4.96 12.96
CA PHE A 28 -1.60 4.38 13.85
C PHE A 28 -1.91 2.90 14.04
N THR A 29 -0.90 2.04 13.86
CA THR A 29 -1.02 0.61 14.18
C THR A 29 -1.22 0.42 15.69
N PRO A 30 -1.67 -0.76 16.17
CA PRO A 30 -1.79 -1.04 17.61
C PRO A 30 -0.47 -0.82 18.39
N GLU A 31 0.67 -0.95 17.72
CA GLU A 31 2.01 -0.71 18.27
C GLU A 31 2.39 0.78 18.31
N GLY A 32 1.57 1.66 17.73
CA GLY A 32 1.78 3.10 17.71
C GLY A 32 2.63 3.61 16.53
N TRP A 33 2.85 2.81 15.49
CA TRP A 33 3.56 3.27 14.29
C TRP A 33 2.63 4.04 13.35
N PRO A 34 3.05 5.20 12.81
CA PRO A 34 2.26 5.92 11.82
C PRO A 34 2.30 5.23 10.47
N VAL A 35 1.14 5.04 9.87
CA VAL A 35 0.96 4.48 8.53
C VAL A 35 0.03 5.38 7.72
N VAL A 36 0.27 5.48 6.41
CA VAL A 36 -0.41 6.47 5.55
C VAL A 36 -1.29 5.78 4.53
N SER A 37 -2.42 6.39 4.21
CA SER A 37 -3.30 5.94 3.12
C SER A 37 -2.54 5.81 1.79
N PRO A 38 -2.73 4.73 1.00
CA PRO A 38 -2.21 4.65 -0.37
C PRO A 38 -2.81 5.70 -1.30
N GLU A 39 -4.03 6.16 -1.01
CA GLU A 39 -4.75 7.13 -1.81
C GLU A 39 -4.80 8.51 -1.16
N ARG A 40 -4.94 9.53 -2.01
CA ARG A 40 -5.13 10.92 -1.55
C ARG A 40 -6.48 11.07 -0.84
N TYR A 41 -6.51 11.94 0.17
CA TYR A 41 -7.69 12.19 0.98
C TYR A 41 -8.83 12.76 0.13
N ALA A 42 -9.98 12.09 0.16
CA ALA A 42 -11.21 12.50 -0.54
C ALA A 42 -12.38 12.82 0.40
N GLY A 43 -12.17 12.73 1.73
CA GLY A 43 -13.26 12.91 2.70
C GLY A 43 -14.29 11.78 2.70
N THR A 44 -13.92 10.59 2.22
CA THR A 44 -14.77 9.40 2.22
C THR A 44 -15.28 9.07 3.63
N PRO A 45 -16.59 8.93 3.85
CA PRO A 45 -17.14 8.60 5.16
C PRO A 45 -16.61 7.26 5.68
N SER A 46 -16.27 7.21 6.97
CA SER A 46 -15.96 5.95 7.63
C SER A 46 -17.18 5.02 7.62
N ARG A 47 -16.94 3.73 7.37
CA ARG A 47 -17.95 2.67 7.48
C ARG A 47 -17.38 1.47 8.22
N ARG A 48 -18.27 0.60 8.71
CA ARG A 48 -17.88 -0.71 9.22
C ARG A 48 -17.75 -1.70 8.07
N PHE A 49 -16.86 -2.66 8.25
CA PHE A 49 -16.57 -3.71 7.28
C PHE A 49 -16.84 -5.08 7.89
N THR A 50 -17.19 -6.03 7.04
CA THR A 50 -17.31 -7.45 7.35
C THR A 50 -16.28 -8.23 6.53
N GLU A 51 -16.02 -9.49 6.89
CA GLU A 51 -15.17 -10.36 6.07
C GLU A 51 -15.66 -10.48 4.62
N ALA A 52 -16.97 -10.49 4.41
CA ALA A 52 -17.55 -10.53 3.07
C ALA A 52 -17.25 -9.26 2.24
N ASP A 53 -17.05 -8.11 2.90
CA ASP A 53 -16.59 -6.89 2.23
C ASP A 53 -15.12 -6.98 1.80
N LEU A 54 -14.31 -7.85 2.38
CA LEU A 54 -12.88 -7.94 2.05
C LEU A 54 -12.61 -8.95 0.94
N ALA A 55 -13.43 -10.00 0.84
CA ALA A 55 -13.30 -10.98 -0.23
C ALA A 55 -13.43 -10.33 -1.62
N GLY A 56 -12.50 -10.63 -2.52
CA GLY A 56 -12.41 -9.98 -3.82
C GLY A 56 -10.98 -9.88 -4.36
N GLU A 57 -10.84 -9.13 -5.46
CA GLU A 57 -9.54 -8.81 -6.04
C GLU A 57 -8.98 -7.51 -5.45
N TRP A 58 -7.67 -7.52 -5.19
CA TRP A 58 -6.92 -6.42 -4.63
C TRP A 58 -5.68 -6.15 -5.46
N GLU A 59 -5.31 -4.89 -5.58
CA GLU A 59 -3.96 -4.47 -5.92
C GLU A 59 -3.19 -4.23 -4.63
N ILE A 60 -2.04 -4.90 -4.48
CA ILE A 60 -1.18 -4.76 -3.31
C ILE A 60 0.18 -4.24 -3.76
N ILE A 61 0.69 -3.23 -3.06
CA ILE A 61 2.03 -2.70 -3.26
C ILE A 61 2.81 -2.76 -1.94
N ARG A 62 4.05 -3.25 -2.01
CA ARG A 62 5.00 -3.15 -0.91
C ARG A 62 6.02 -2.09 -1.26
N VAL A 63 6.17 -1.10 -0.39
CA VAL A 63 7.13 -0.02 -0.59
C VAL A 63 8.49 -0.49 -0.12
N GLN A 64 9.44 -0.55 -1.03
CA GLN A 64 10.80 -1.00 -0.80
C GLN A 64 11.80 0.09 -1.12
N GLU A 65 12.97 -0.04 -0.49
CA GLU A 65 14.14 0.75 -0.81
C GLU A 65 14.55 0.47 -2.27
N PRO A 66 14.93 1.50 -3.05
CA PRO A 66 15.38 1.30 -4.43
C PRO A 66 16.63 0.43 -4.43
N ARG A 67 16.66 -0.58 -5.31
CA ARG A 67 17.83 -1.46 -5.47
C ARG A 67 18.90 -0.84 -6.36
N TYR A 68 18.48 0.10 -7.21
CA TYR A 68 19.39 0.81 -8.09
C TYR A 68 20.18 1.87 -7.32
N GLU A 69 21.51 1.71 -7.27
CA GLU A 69 22.40 2.74 -6.74
C GLU A 69 22.69 3.79 -7.81
N ARG A 70 22.05 4.97 -7.70
CA ARG A 70 22.36 6.10 -8.58
C ARG A 70 23.75 6.65 -8.32
N GLN A 71 24.48 6.93 -9.40
CA GLN A 71 25.66 7.78 -9.32
C GLN A 71 25.20 9.23 -9.19
N LEU A 72 25.61 9.87 -8.09
CA LEU A 72 25.27 11.26 -7.80
C LEU A 72 26.52 12.12 -7.92
N GLU A 73 26.39 13.29 -8.54
CA GLU A 73 27.41 14.33 -8.53
C GLU A 73 27.00 15.39 -7.50
N ALA A 74 27.79 15.54 -6.43
CA ALA A 74 27.45 16.43 -5.30
C ALA A 74 26.04 16.21 -4.72
N GLY A 75 25.55 14.97 -4.72
CA GLY A 75 24.21 14.62 -4.24
C GLY A 75 23.07 14.87 -5.23
N GLN A 76 23.39 15.25 -6.48
CA GLN A 76 22.41 15.48 -7.53
C GLN A 76 22.42 14.35 -8.57
N ILE A 77 21.26 14.10 -9.16
CA ILE A 77 21.10 13.20 -10.30
C ILE A 77 21.77 13.84 -11.53
N LEU A 78 22.48 13.04 -12.32
CA LEU A 78 23.17 13.50 -13.53
C LEU A 78 22.19 14.03 -14.58
N TRP A 79 22.68 14.95 -15.41
CA TRP A 79 21.88 15.54 -16.49
C TRP A 79 21.42 14.46 -17.49
N GLY A 80 20.11 14.42 -17.78
CA GLY A 80 19.50 13.40 -18.63
C GLY A 80 19.02 12.14 -17.91
N GLU A 81 19.29 11.98 -16.60
CA GLU A 81 18.83 10.82 -15.82
C GLU A 81 17.57 11.11 -14.97
N GLY A 82 16.69 12.00 -15.42
CA GLY A 82 15.51 12.41 -14.64
C GLY A 82 14.45 11.31 -14.44
N GLU A 83 14.43 10.29 -15.29
CA GLU A 83 13.45 9.21 -15.24
C GLU A 83 13.89 8.10 -14.27
N LEU A 84 12.89 7.41 -13.68
CA LEU A 84 13.13 6.24 -12.84
C LEU A 84 13.56 5.03 -13.68
N LYS A 85 14.60 4.34 -13.24
CA LYS A 85 15.04 3.05 -13.79
C LYS A 85 14.17 1.94 -13.21
N GLU A 86 14.04 0.83 -13.92
CA GLU A 86 13.14 -0.29 -13.57
C GLU A 86 13.27 -0.73 -12.11
N GLU A 87 14.49 -0.85 -11.60
CA GLU A 87 14.83 -1.26 -10.23
C GLU A 87 14.55 -0.20 -9.14
N GLU A 88 14.08 0.98 -9.51
CA GLU A 88 13.65 2.04 -8.58
C GLU A 88 12.14 2.09 -8.39
N TRP A 89 11.39 1.35 -9.23
CA TRP A 89 9.94 1.32 -9.16
C TRP A 89 9.46 0.35 -8.09
N ASN A 90 8.49 0.82 -7.29
CA ASN A 90 7.61 -0.06 -6.55
C ASN A 90 6.35 -0.25 -7.39
N LEU A 91 6.07 -1.49 -7.77
CA LEU A 91 4.93 -1.85 -8.61
C LEU A 91 3.91 -2.63 -7.76
N SER A 92 2.62 -2.37 -8.01
CA SER A 92 1.54 -3.17 -7.44
C SER A 92 1.39 -4.50 -8.19
N SER A 93 0.80 -5.48 -7.51
CA SER A 93 0.44 -6.78 -8.09
C SER A 93 -0.95 -7.20 -7.63
N ARG A 94 -1.57 -8.10 -8.40
CA ARG A 94 -2.91 -8.60 -8.10
C ARG A 94 -2.88 -9.71 -7.06
N PHE A 95 -3.77 -9.61 -6.09
CA PHE A 95 -3.93 -10.55 -5.00
C PHE A 95 -5.41 -10.81 -4.74
N HIS A 96 -5.77 -12.07 -4.52
CA HIS A 96 -7.16 -12.48 -4.36
C HIS A 96 -7.42 -12.96 -2.94
N LEU A 97 -8.44 -12.39 -2.31
CA LEU A 97 -8.97 -12.77 -0.99
C LEU A 97 -10.22 -13.64 -1.20
N LEU A 98 -10.11 -14.95 -0.95
CA LEU A 98 -11.21 -15.89 -1.11
C LEU A 98 -12.11 -15.91 0.13
N LYS A 99 -13.41 -16.18 -0.08
CA LYS A 99 -14.43 -16.23 0.99
C LYS A 99 -14.20 -17.34 2.02
N ASP A 100 -13.36 -18.33 1.71
CA ASP A 100 -13.01 -19.42 2.62
C ASP A 100 -11.85 -19.08 3.57
N GLY A 101 -11.35 -17.84 3.53
CA GLY A 101 -10.23 -17.36 4.33
C GLY A 101 -8.86 -17.71 3.73
N THR A 102 -8.80 -18.25 2.52
CA THR A 102 -7.55 -18.42 1.77
C THR A 102 -7.28 -17.22 0.87
N CYS A 103 -6.02 -17.00 0.54
CA CYS A 103 -5.62 -15.94 -0.38
C CYS A 103 -4.49 -16.40 -1.28
N ASN A 104 -4.43 -15.86 -2.48
CA ASN A 104 -3.40 -16.19 -3.46
C ASN A 104 -3.22 -15.08 -4.47
N GLY A 105 -2.04 -15.01 -5.05
CA GLY A 105 -1.73 -14.06 -6.12
C GLY A 105 -0.25 -13.82 -6.22
N GLU A 106 0.10 -12.69 -6.81
CA GLU A 106 1.47 -12.23 -6.88
C GLU A 106 1.69 -11.15 -5.82
N MET A 107 2.83 -11.20 -5.14
CA MET A 107 3.27 -10.14 -4.24
C MET A 107 4.79 -9.99 -4.35
N VAL A 108 5.28 -8.81 -4.05
CA VAL A 108 6.70 -8.61 -3.82
C VAL A 108 7.10 -9.28 -2.49
N ASP A 109 8.13 -10.11 -2.49
CA ASP A 109 8.63 -10.78 -1.29
C ASP A 109 9.55 -9.87 -0.44
N VAL A 110 10.13 -10.46 0.61
CA VAL A 110 11.06 -9.75 1.49
C VAL A 110 12.35 -9.32 0.83
N GLU A 111 12.78 -10.03 -0.21
CA GLU A 111 13.96 -9.67 -0.99
C GLU A 111 13.66 -8.56 -1.99
N GLY A 112 12.41 -8.44 -2.44
CA GLY A 112 11.95 -7.49 -3.44
C GLY A 112 11.63 -8.09 -4.81
N LYS A 113 11.40 -9.39 -4.87
CA LYS A 113 11.08 -10.10 -6.10
C LYS A 113 9.58 -10.38 -6.15
N PHE A 114 9.01 -10.30 -7.33
CA PHE A 114 7.65 -10.80 -7.56
C PHE A 114 7.65 -12.32 -7.42
N VAL A 115 6.80 -12.80 -6.52
CA VAL A 115 6.60 -14.23 -6.29
C VAL A 115 5.13 -14.56 -6.26
N LEU A 116 4.77 -15.72 -6.82
CA LEU A 116 3.47 -16.31 -6.58
C LEU A 116 3.43 -16.78 -5.12
N THR A 117 2.50 -16.20 -4.36
CA THR A 117 2.33 -16.47 -2.95
C THR A 117 0.87 -16.77 -2.64
N GLY A 118 0.67 -17.59 -1.63
CA GLY A 118 -0.64 -17.98 -1.17
C GLY A 118 -0.60 -18.34 0.30
N GLY A 119 -1.75 -18.27 0.93
CA GLY A 119 -1.83 -18.41 2.37
C GLY A 119 -3.25 -18.24 2.87
N LYS A 120 -3.35 -17.75 4.09
CA LYS A 120 -4.61 -17.44 4.75
C LYS A 120 -4.68 -15.97 5.06
N TRP A 121 -5.89 -15.45 5.11
CA TRP A 121 -6.17 -14.12 5.62
C TRP A 121 -7.23 -14.20 6.71
N SER A 122 -7.22 -13.22 7.60
CA SER A 122 -8.24 -13.09 8.64
C SER A 122 -8.49 -11.61 8.94
N PHE A 123 -9.67 -11.30 9.44
CA PHE A 123 -10.09 -9.92 9.65
C PHE A 123 -10.71 -9.73 11.04
N LEU A 124 -10.07 -8.93 11.87
CA LEU A 124 -10.59 -8.53 13.17
C LEU A 124 -11.57 -7.37 12.99
N THR A 125 -12.85 -7.72 12.86
CA THR A 125 -13.96 -6.77 12.60
C THR A 125 -14.06 -5.64 13.63
N GLU A 126 -13.76 -5.90 14.90
CA GLU A 126 -13.86 -4.90 15.98
C GLU A 126 -12.91 -3.71 15.77
N ASN A 127 -11.70 -3.98 15.28
CA ASN A 127 -10.64 -2.99 15.10
C ASN A 127 -10.36 -2.66 13.63
N HIS A 128 -11.10 -3.29 12.70
CA HIS A 128 -10.85 -3.24 11.26
C HIS A 128 -9.40 -3.60 10.88
N LEU A 129 -8.85 -4.68 11.45
CA LEU A 129 -7.48 -5.13 11.18
C LEU A 129 -7.48 -6.39 10.32
N LEU A 130 -6.83 -6.32 9.16
CA LEU A 130 -6.54 -7.44 8.27
C LEU A 130 -5.17 -8.04 8.63
N MET A 131 -5.08 -9.36 8.57
CA MET A 131 -3.86 -10.14 8.80
C MET A 131 -3.67 -11.15 7.67
N PHE A 132 -2.43 -11.29 7.19
CA PHE A 132 -2.01 -12.30 6.23
C PHE A 132 -1.06 -13.30 6.88
N ASP A 133 -1.30 -14.60 6.65
CA ASP A 133 -0.39 -15.70 6.94
C ASP A 133 -0.02 -16.38 5.62
N LEU A 134 1.09 -15.94 5.01
CA LEU A 134 1.56 -16.37 3.69
C LEU A 134 2.48 -17.60 3.77
N GLY A 135 2.51 -18.28 4.92
CA GLY A 135 3.36 -19.45 5.17
C GLY A 135 4.84 -19.09 5.46
N THR A 136 5.46 -18.27 4.61
CA THR A 136 6.84 -17.78 4.82
C THR A 136 6.91 -16.49 5.62
N GLU A 137 5.84 -15.71 5.60
CA GLU A 137 5.73 -14.39 6.23
C GLU A 137 4.34 -14.22 6.83
N LYS A 138 4.27 -13.53 7.97
CA LYS A 138 3.02 -13.00 8.52
C LYS A 138 3.06 -11.48 8.46
N ILE A 139 1.97 -10.90 8.00
CA ILE A 139 1.77 -9.44 7.97
C ILE A 139 0.54 -9.17 8.81
N GLU A 140 0.73 -8.50 9.94
CA GLU A 140 -0.31 -8.29 10.93
C GLU A 140 -0.71 -6.81 10.98
N ASN A 141 -1.89 -6.54 11.55
CA ASN A 141 -2.36 -5.19 11.86
C ASN A 141 -2.45 -4.23 10.66
N LEU A 142 -2.85 -4.74 9.49
CA LEU A 142 -3.18 -3.91 8.34
C LEU A 142 -4.53 -3.23 8.57
N ILE A 143 -4.54 -1.91 8.62
CA ILE A 143 -5.73 -1.11 8.94
C ILE A 143 -6.59 -1.00 7.70
N ILE A 144 -7.84 -1.44 7.79
CA ILE A 144 -8.85 -1.36 6.72
C ILE A 144 -9.69 -0.09 6.89
N PHE A 145 -9.91 0.64 5.80
CA PHE A 145 -10.73 1.85 5.79
C PHE A 145 -11.32 2.12 4.41
N ALA A 146 -12.31 3.02 4.34
CA ALA A 146 -12.92 3.44 3.08
C ALA A 146 -12.09 4.56 2.45
N GLY A 147 -11.95 4.55 1.14
CA GLY A 147 -11.26 5.59 0.40
C GLY A 147 -11.84 5.79 -0.99
N HIS A 148 -11.10 6.50 -1.83
CA HIS A 148 -11.48 6.80 -3.21
C HIS A 148 -10.36 6.35 -4.15
N ASP A 149 -10.72 5.51 -5.12
CA ASP A 149 -9.88 5.16 -6.25
C ASP A 149 -9.88 6.34 -7.22
N TRP A 150 -8.79 7.11 -7.23
CA TRP A 150 -8.70 8.31 -8.05
C TRP A 150 -8.49 7.99 -9.54
N GLU A 151 -7.98 6.80 -9.87
CA GLU A 151 -7.84 6.37 -11.26
C GLU A 151 -9.19 6.00 -11.88
N ASN A 152 -10.10 5.42 -11.09
CA ASN A 152 -11.41 4.94 -11.55
C ASN A 152 -12.61 5.78 -11.08
N GLU A 153 -12.36 6.86 -10.33
CA GLU A 153 -13.37 7.79 -9.80
C GLU A 153 -14.48 7.12 -8.97
N THR A 154 -14.13 6.11 -8.16
CA THR A 154 -15.09 5.34 -7.35
C THR A 154 -14.65 5.21 -5.90
N GLU A 155 -15.61 5.10 -4.97
CA GLU A 155 -15.30 4.68 -3.62
C GLU A 155 -14.82 3.22 -3.62
N THR A 156 -13.85 2.93 -2.75
CA THR A 156 -13.26 1.59 -2.60
C THR A 156 -12.83 1.33 -1.16
N ILE A 157 -12.36 0.11 -0.90
CA ILE A 157 -11.75 -0.31 0.35
C ILE A 157 -10.24 -0.27 0.19
N LEU A 158 -9.57 0.34 1.16
CA LEU A 158 -8.12 0.45 1.22
C LEU A 158 -7.62 -0.25 2.47
N PHE A 159 -6.36 -0.70 2.43
CA PHE A 159 -5.62 -0.97 3.64
C PHE A 159 -4.22 -0.36 3.63
N THR A 160 -3.71 -0.11 4.82
CA THR A 160 -2.33 0.32 5.05
C THR A 160 -1.77 -0.32 6.31
N GLY A 161 -0.48 -0.63 6.30
CA GLY A 161 0.22 -1.17 7.46
C GLY A 161 1.70 -1.37 7.17
N LEU A 162 2.36 -2.16 8.02
CA LEU A 162 3.78 -2.44 7.91
C LEU A 162 4.02 -3.95 7.88
N ASP A 163 5.06 -4.38 7.18
CA ASP A 163 5.59 -5.72 7.30
C ASP A 163 6.52 -5.88 8.52
N SER A 164 6.99 -7.10 8.76
CA SER A 164 7.92 -7.42 9.86
C SER A 164 9.26 -6.67 9.82
N ARG A 165 9.61 -6.04 8.69
CA ARG A 165 10.81 -5.21 8.51
C ARG A 165 10.52 -3.71 8.62
N GLY A 166 9.29 -3.32 8.91
CA GLY A 166 8.87 -1.92 8.98
C GLY A 166 8.65 -1.25 7.62
N ARG A 167 8.53 -2.03 6.53
CA ARG A 167 8.22 -1.50 5.20
C ARG A 167 6.72 -1.41 4.99
N SER A 168 6.27 -0.37 4.31
CA SER A 168 4.84 -0.15 4.09
C SER A 168 4.24 -1.19 3.16
N VAL A 169 3.07 -1.69 3.54
CA VAL A 169 2.23 -2.57 2.72
C VAL A 169 0.90 -1.88 2.54
N TRP A 170 0.55 -1.59 1.29
CA TRP A 170 -0.71 -0.94 0.94
C TRP A 170 -1.53 -1.83 0.03
N GLY A 171 -2.84 -1.68 0.10
CA GLY A 171 -3.72 -2.31 -0.87
C GLY A 171 -4.97 -1.50 -1.17
N LYS A 172 -5.48 -1.73 -2.38
CA LYS A 172 -6.71 -1.16 -2.93
C LYS A 172 -7.56 -2.28 -3.48
N ARG A 173 -8.82 -2.37 -3.05
CA ARG A 173 -9.78 -3.32 -3.60
C ARG A 173 -10.18 -2.87 -5.00
N ILE A 174 -10.19 -3.79 -5.96
CA ILE A 174 -10.58 -3.52 -7.35
C ILE A 174 -11.89 -4.20 -7.74
N GLU A 175 -12.24 -5.33 -7.10
CA GLU A 175 -13.52 -6.05 -7.29
C GLU A 175 -14.06 -6.63 -5.98
#